data_AF-A0A552X094-F1
#
_entry.id   AF-A0A552X094-F1
#
_cell.length_a   1.000
_cell.length_b   1.000
_cell.length_c   1.000
_cell.angle_alpha   90.00
_cell.angle_beta   90.00
_cell.angle_gamma   90.00
#
_symmetry.space_group_name_H-M   'P 1'
#
loop_
_entity.id
_entity.type
_entity.pdbx_description
1 polymer ?
#
loop_
_entity_poly.entity_id
_entity_poly.type
_entity_poly.pdbx_seq_one_letter_code
_entity_poly.pdbx_strand_id
1 'polypeptide(L)'
;MQRDERMKAVVTWVFALLLTLSAGSVHSNELDTENPFRMLEQIAERITTRIASERTRIESNPQYLRTIMEEELLPYSDYQFAARSVMARNWQRLNEAQQTEFVEVFREYLITTYARVFTQFDESKHKLNFARGGDYENQRRVVVRAQLIEEGGRPPIRLDFHLQRRNPTAPWMAFDLVAEGVSMLNTQQAEMQSSLRQNGIDGTIQLLRDRANVEIRLDEDLDVSDFTN
;
A
#
# COMPACT_ATOMS: atom_id res chain seq x y z
N MET A 1 7.15 -35.73 64.57
CA MET A 1 6.61 -34.38 64.80
C MET A 1 7.65 -33.41 64.28
N GLN A 2 7.29 -32.53 63.33
CA GLN A 2 8.11 -31.46 62.70
C GLN A 2 9.34 -31.96 61.93
N ARG A 3 9.49 -31.90 60.60
CA ARG A 3 8.97 -30.98 59.56
C ARG A 3 9.17 -29.52 59.93
N ASP A 4 10.43 -29.09 59.95
CA ASP A 4 10.95 -27.84 59.38
C ASP A 4 12.43 -27.68 59.78
N GLU A 5 13.20 -26.98 58.94
CA GLU A 5 14.64 -26.61 59.06
C GLU A 5 15.60 -27.26 58.06
N ARG A 6 15.38 -26.95 56.77
CA ARG A 6 16.48 -26.91 55.79
C ARG A 6 16.55 -25.53 55.14
N MET A 7 17.32 -24.66 55.78
CA MET A 7 17.88 -23.40 55.26
C MET A 7 19.09 -23.11 56.19
N LYS A 8 20.34 -22.89 55.81
CA LYS A 8 21.07 -22.57 54.56
C LYS A 8 22.55 -22.90 54.81
N ALA A 9 23.29 -23.36 53.79
CA ALA A 9 24.73 -23.08 53.53
C ALA A 9 25.24 -24.14 52.50
N VAL A 10 25.33 -23.83 51.20
CA VAL A 10 26.40 -23.09 50.49
C VAL A 10 27.44 -24.05 49.86
N VAL A 11 27.59 -23.91 48.53
CA VAL A 11 28.77 -24.16 47.66
C VAL A 11 28.96 -25.59 47.10
N THR A 12 28.49 -25.84 45.86
CA THR A 12 29.25 -25.89 44.57
C THR A 12 29.70 -27.35 44.27
N TRP A 13 29.25 -28.06 43.23
CA TRP A 13 29.59 -27.88 41.80
C TRP A 13 28.59 -28.58 40.84
N VAL A 14 28.12 -27.81 39.85
CA VAL A 14 28.01 -28.09 38.39
C VAL A 14 27.34 -29.39 37.91
N PHE A 15 26.17 -29.24 37.28
CA PHE A 15 25.96 -29.71 35.90
C PHE A 15 25.00 -28.76 35.18
N ALA A 16 25.39 -28.37 33.97
CA ALA A 16 24.78 -27.33 33.15
C ALA A 16 23.28 -27.56 32.90
N LEU A 17 22.44 -26.67 33.43
CA LEU A 17 21.05 -26.57 33.03
C LEU A 17 21.01 -25.69 31.77
N LEU A 18 20.81 -26.33 30.62
CA LEU A 18 20.53 -25.66 29.37
C LEU A 18 19.37 -24.67 29.55
N LEU A 19 19.70 -23.39 29.41
CA LEU A 19 18.78 -22.36 28.94
C LEU A 19 18.21 -22.80 27.58
N THR A 20 17.07 -23.46 27.60
CA THR A 20 16.15 -23.44 26.46
C THR A 20 15.24 -22.23 26.66
N LEU A 21 15.79 -21.05 26.36
CA LEU A 21 14.95 -19.97 25.85
C LEU A 21 14.42 -20.52 24.52
N SER A 22 13.20 -21.06 24.55
CA SER A 22 12.38 -21.13 23.34
C SER A 22 12.13 -19.69 22.94
N ALA A 23 13.09 -19.08 22.25
CA ALA A 23 12.78 -18.03 21.30
C ALA A 23 11.86 -18.71 20.30
N GLY A 24 10.55 -18.67 20.56
CA GLY A 24 9.59 -18.81 19.50
C GLY A 24 10.03 -17.79 18.48
N SER A 25 10.57 -18.26 17.35
CA SER A 25 10.69 -17.45 16.17
C SER A 25 9.28 -16.96 15.93
N VAL A 26 8.99 -15.73 16.37
CA VAL A 26 8.00 -14.91 15.70
C VAL A 26 8.50 -14.95 14.27
N HIS A 27 7.90 -15.82 13.46
CA HIS A 27 8.07 -15.74 12.04
C HIS A 27 7.51 -14.35 11.75
N SER A 28 8.40 -13.37 11.63
CA SER A 28 8.08 -12.18 10.87
C SER A 28 7.52 -12.76 9.58
N ASN A 29 6.24 -12.51 9.32
CA ASN A 29 5.57 -12.97 8.12
C ASN A 29 6.20 -12.16 6.98
N GLU A 30 7.44 -12.50 6.62
CA GLU A 30 8.29 -11.70 5.74
C GLU A 30 7.58 -11.63 4.39
N LEU A 31 7.46 -10.41 3.87
CA LEU A 31 6.68 -10.19 2.66
C LEU A 31 7.45 -10.85 1.51
N ASP A 32 6.84 -11.85 0.86
CA ASP A 32 7.42 -12.46 -0.33
C ASP A 32 7.31 -11.43 -1.47
N THR A 33 8.42 -10.76 -1.75
CA THR A 33 8.51 -9.75 -2.81
C THR A 33 8.98 -10.32 -4.15
N GLU A 34 9.30 -11.63 -4.21
CA GLU A 34 9.76 -12.29 -5.42
C GLU A 34 8.58 -12.74 -6.29
N ASN A 35 7.53 -13.27 -5.66
CA ASN A 35 6.30 -13.66 -6.34
C ASN A 35 5.28 -12.50 -6.33
N PRO A 36 4.99 -11.86 -7.47
CA PRO A 36 4.14 -10.67 -7.51
C PRO A 36 2.69 -10.96 -7.12
N PHE A 37 2.22 -12.19 -7.32
CA PHE A 37 0.86 -12.61 -6.95
C PHE A 37 0.74 -12.77 -5.43
N ARG A 38 1.71 -13.44 -4.80
CA ARG A 38 1.75 -13.57 -3.33
C ARG A 38 2.02 -12.25 -2.64
N MET A 39 2.92 -11.44 -3.21
CA MET A 39 3.24 -10.12 -2.71
C MET A 39 1.99 -9.26 -2.54
N LEU A 40 1.16 -9.13 -3.58
CA LEU A 40 -0.06 -8.33 -3.51
C LEU A 40 -1.13 -8.91 -2.58
N GLU A 41 -1.27 -10.24 -2.55
CA GLU A 41 -2.18 -10.91 -1.61
C GLU A 41 -1.80 -10.60 -0.15
N GLN A 42 -0.51 -10.69 0.19
CA GLN A 42 0.02 -10.39 1.52
C GLN A 42 -0.09 -8.91 1.87
N ILE A 43 0.17 -8.00 0.92
CA ILE A 43 -0.01 -6.56 1.13
C ILE A 43 -1.48 -6.24 1.44
N ALA A 44 -2.40 -6.78 0.64
CA ALA A 44 -3.83 -6.59 0.87
C ALA A 44 -4.25 -7.12 2.25
N GLU A 45 -3.82 -8.34 2.61
CA GLU A 45 -4.10 -8.95 3.91
C GLU A 45 -3.55 -8.12 5.08
N ARG A 46 -2.32 -7.61 4.98
CA ARG A 46 -1.71 -6.75 5.99
C ARG A 46 -2.50 -5.47 6.19
N ILE A 47 -2.84 -4.78 5.10
CA ILE A 47 -3.62 -3.54 5.15
C ILE A 47 -4.97 -3.80 5.81
N THR A 48 -5.75 -4.77 5.34
CA THR A 48 -7.09 -5.03 5.89
C THR A 48 -7.03 -5.52 7.33
N THR A 49 -6.04 -6.33 7.69
CA THR A 49 -5.85 -6.79 9.09
C THR A 49 -5.51 -5.61 10.00
N ARG A 50 -4.65 -4.71 9.54
CA ARG A 50 -4.25 -3.54 10.31
C ARG A 50 -5.39 -2.55 10.47
N ILE A 51 -6.17 -2.27 9.42
CA ILE A 51 -7.37 -1.42 9.51
C ILE A 51 -8.38 -2.03 10.49
N ALA A 52 -8.65 -3.34 10.41
CA ALA A 52 -9.56 -4.01 11.32
C ALA A 52 -9.08 -3.97 12.78
N SER A 53 -7.81 -4.25 13.03
CA SER A 53 -7.24 -4.30 14.39
C SER A 53 -7.04 -2.91 15.01
N GLU A 54 -6.85 -1.88 14.19
CA GLU A 54 -6.62 -0.49 14.63
C GLU A 54 -7.87 0.39 14.45
N ARG A 55 -9.06 -0.22 14.27
CA ARG A 55 -10.32 0.47 13.94
C ARG A 55 -10.67 1.60 14.90
N THR A 56 -10.56 1.39 16.21
CA THR A 56 -10.83 2.44 17.21
C THR A 56 -9.90 3.66 17.04
N ARG A 57 -8.64 3.44 16.67
CA ARG A 57 -7.70 4.53 16.41
C ARG A 57 -8.09 5.30 15.16
N ILE A 58 -8.47 4.59 14.09
CA ILE A 58 -8.94 5.19 12.84
C ILE A 58 -10.23 6.00 13.06
N GLU A 59 -11.18 5.48 13.83
CA GLU A 59 -12.42 6.19 14.16
C GLU A 59 -12.17 7.46 14.98
N SER A 60 -11.18 7.44 15.88
CA SER A 60 -10.78 8.64 16.64
C SER A 60 -9.94 9.65 15.84
N ASN A 61 -9.24 9.17 14.80
CA ASN A 61 -8.31 9.95 13.99
C ASN A 61 -8.23 9.33 12.58
N PRO A 62 -9.15 9.70 11.67
CA PRO A 62 -9.19 9.14 10.31
C PRO A 62 -7.91 9.41 9.51
N GLN A 63 -7.17 10.47 9.84
CA GLN A 63 -5.90 10.79 9.20
C GLN A 63 -4.84 9.70 9.43
N TYR A 64 -5.01 8.84 10.45
CA TYR A 64 -4.15 7.70 10.69
C TYR A 64 -4.13 6.68 9.53
N LEU A 65 -5.17 6.64 8.69
CA LEU A 65 -5.15 5.84 7.45
C LEU A 65 -3.99 6.21 6.53
N ARG A 66 -3.52 7.46 6.53
CA ARG A 66 -2.34 7.88 5.76
C ARG A 66 -1.09 7.13 6.22
N THR A 67 -0.91 6.97 7.54
CA THR A 67 0.20 6.20 8.11
C THR A 67 0.15 4.75 7.65
N ILE A 68 -1.03 4.13 7.66
CA ILE A 68 -1.17 2.74 7.17
C ILE A 68 -0.80 2.65 5.69
N MET A 69 -1.27 3.58 4.85
CA MET A 69 -0.95 3.57 3.41
C MET A 69 0.54 3.83 3.15
N GLU A 70 1.14 4.75 3.88
CA GLU A 70 2.56 5.07 3.77
C GLU A 70 3.45 3.90 4.17
N GLU A 71 3.07 3.11 5.17
CA GLU A 71 3.86 2.00 5.68
C GLU A 71 3.60 0.68 4.93
N GLU A 72 2.35 0.38 4.58
CA GLU A 72 1.97 -0.95 4.06
C GLU A 72 1.84 -1.00 2.53
N LEU A 73 1.51 0.12 1.88
CA LEU A 73 1.23 0.15 0.43
C LEU A 73 2.37 0.81 -0.34
N LEU A 74 2.77 2.01 0.09
CA LEU A 74 3.69 2.85 -0.67
C LEU A 74 5.07 2.23 -0.94
N PRO A 75 5.69 1.42 -0.05
CA PRO A 75 6.97 0.77 -0.34
C PRO A 75 6.93 -0.18 -1.55
N TYR A 76 5.74 -0.63 -1.92
CA TYR A 76 5.50 -1.56 -3.03
C TYR A 76 4.91 -0.86 -4.27
N SER A 77 4.89 0.47 -4.27
CA SER A 77 4.44 1.31 -5.37
C SER A 77 5.62 1.98 -6.08
N ASP A 78 5.68 1.88 -7.40
CA ASP A 78 6.63 2.63 -8.24
C ASP A 78 6.06 4.03 -8.53
N TYR A 79 5.78 4.78 -7.46
CA TYR A 79 5.21 6.13 -7.55
C TYR A 79 6.13 7.09 -8.32
N GLN A 80 7.44 6.85 -8.33
CA GLN A 80 8.38 7.64 -9.12
C GLN A 80 8.17 7.42 -10.61
N PHE A 81 8.00 6.16 -11.04
CA PHE A 81 7.63 5.87 -12.42
C PHE A 81 6.26 6.44 -12.77
N ALA A 82 5.27 6.30 -11.89
CA ALA A 82 3.92 6.86 -12.09
C ALA A 82 3.97 8.39 -12.24
N ALA A 83 4.68 9.11 -11.36
CA ALA A 83 4.87 10.55 -11.43
C ALA A 83 5.48 11.00 -12.77
N ARG A 84 6.52 10.29 -13.24
CA ARG A 84 7.12 10.55 -14.55
C ARG A 84 6.15 10.28 -15.70
N SER A 85 5.36 9.23 -15.58
CA SER A 85 4.41 8.80 -16.61
C SER A 85 3.27 9.81 -16.77
N VAL A 86 2.68 10.31 -15.68
CA VAL A 86 1.61 11.33 -15.75
C VAL A 86 2.10 12.66 -16.34
N MET A 87 3.38 12.99 -16.14
CA MET A 87 4.01 14.16 -16.76
C MET A 87 4.35 13.95 -18.25
N ALA A 88 4.51 12.69 -18.67
CA ALA A 88 4.83 12.28 -20.04
C ALA A 88 5.98 13.13 -20.63
N ARG A 89 5.80 13.68 -21.83
CA ARG A 89 6.79 14.53 -22.51
C ARG A 89 7.19 15.79 -21.74
N ASN A 90 6.35 16.26 -20.80
CA ASN A 90 6.67 17.45 -20.01
C ASN A 90 7.71 17.17 -18.93
N TRP A 91 7.90 15.90 -18.54
CA TRP A 91 8.91 15.51 -17.55
C TRP A 91 10.32 16.01 -17.94
N GLN A 92 10.69 15.84 -19.21
CA GLN A 92 12.00 16.24 -19.73
C GLN A 92 12.21 17.76 -19.77
N ARG A 93 11.15 18.57 -19.59
CA ARG A 93 11.22 20.02 -19.58
C ARG A 93 11.41 20.60 -18.18
N LEU A 94 11.22 19.78 -17.14
CA LEU A 94 11.39 20.18 -15.76
C LEU A 94 12.87 20.20 -15.40
N ASN A 95 13.26 21.19 -14.60
CA ASN A 95 14.56 21.15 -13.92
C ASN A 95 14.53 20.14 -12.74
N GLU A 96 15.69 19.82 -12.17
CA GLU A 96 15.81 18.82 -11.10
C GLU A 96 15.01 19.17 -9.84
N ALA A 97 14.93 20.46 -9.48
CA ALA A 97 14.15 20.90 -8.33
C ALA A 97 12.65 20.67 -8.55
N GLN A 98 12.13 21.02 -9.73
CA GLN A 98 10.73 20.78 -10.10
C GLN A 98 10.40 19.29 -10.20
N GLN A 99 11.33 18.47 -10.71
CA GLN A 99 11.15 17.01 -10.75
C GLN A 99 11.04 16.43 -9.34
N THR A 100 11.91 16.88 -8.43
CA THR A 100 11.94 16.43 -7.03
C THR A 100 10.66 16.85 -6.32
N GLU A 101 10.32 18.14 -6.38
CA GLU A 101 9.11 18.68 -5.75
C GLU A 101 7.83 18.02 -6.29
N PHE A 102 7.75 17.81 -7.60
CA PHE A 102 6.59 17.13 -8.20
C PHE A 102 6.46 15.69 -7.69
N VAL A 103 7.56 14.93 -7.62
CA VAL A 103 7.55 13.54 -7.13
C VAL A 103 7.16 13.48 -5.66
N GLU A 104 7.67 14.38 -4.83
CA GLU A 104 7.33 14.47 -3.40
C GLU A 104 5.84 14.77 -3.22
N VAL A 105 5.32 15.80 -3.89
CA VAL A 105 3.90 16.15 -3.76
C VAL A 105 2.99 15.07 -4.36
N PHE A 106 3.40 14.42 -5.45
CA PHE A 106 2.68 13.30 -6.05
C PHE A 106 2.63 12.08 -5.11
N ARG A 107 3.72 11.80 -4.38
CA ARG A 107 3.76 10.77 -3.33
C ARG A 107 2.71 11.05 -2.25
N GLU A 108 2.68 12.26 -1.71
CA GLU A 108 1.70 12.65 -0.69
C GLU A 108 0.27 12.57 -1.21
N TYR A 109 0.03 13.00 -2.45
CA TYR A 109 -1.26 12.86 -3.12
C TYR A 109 -1.73 11.40 -3.20
N LEU A 110 -0.84 10.47 -3.56
CA LEU A 110 -1.18 9.04 -3.60
C LEU A 110 -1.55 8.50 -2.21
N ILE A 111 -0.77 8.84 -1.18
CA ILE A 111 -1.06 8.44 0.21
C ILE A 111 -2.46 8.91 0.60
N THR A 112 -2.80 10.17 0.33
CA THR A 112 -4.14 10.73 0.58
C THR A 112 -5.23 9.98 -0.16
N THR A 113 -5.01 9.74 -1.45
CA THR A 113 -5.99 9.12 -2.33
C THR A 113 -6.30 7.70 -1.87
N TYR A 114 -5.27 6.91 -1.56
CA TYR A 114 -5.46 5.57 -1.03
C TYR A 114 -6.13 5.58 0.34
N ALA A 115 -5.72 6.48 1.24
CA ALA A 115 -6.33 6.60 2.56
C ALA A 115 -7.83 6.92 2.46
N ARG A 116 -8.23 7.80 1.53
CA ARG A 116 -9.64 8.12 1.24
C ARG A 116 -10.39 6.91 0.72
N VAL A 117 -9.85 6.18 -0.25
CA VAL A 117 -10.51 4.96 -0.76
C VAL A 117 -10.75 3.94 0.36
N PHE A 118 -9.78 3.76 1.26
CA PHE A 118 -9.91 2.81 2.38
C PHE A 118 -10.91 3.25 3.46
N THR A 119 -11.43 4.48 3.45
CA THR A 119 -12.56 4.84 4.34
C THR A 119 -13.84 4.09 3.97
N GLN A 120 -13.98 3.68 2.70
CA GLN A 120 -15.11 2.91 2.20
C GLN A 120 -14.96 1.40 2.39
N PHE A 121 -13.74 0.94 2.74
CA PHE A 121 -13.51 -0.48 2.95
C PHE A 121 -14.13 -0.91 4.28
N ASP A 122 -14.85 -2.02 4.22
CA ASP A 122 -15.56 -2.64 5.34
C ASP A 122 -15.23 -4.12 5.27
N GLU A 123 -14.37 -4.58 6.17
CA GLU A 123 -13.83 -5.93 6.19
C GLU A 123 -14.91 -6.99 6.41
N SER A 124 -16.08 -6.61 6.92
CA SER A 124 -17.23 -7.51 7.09
C SER A 124 -18.04 -7.69 5.80
N LYS A 125 -17.93 -6.77 4.85
CA LYS A 125 -18.70 -6.79 3.59
C LYS A 125 -17.83 -6.96 2.35
N HIS A 126 -16.59 -6.50 2.42
CA HIS A 126 -15.69 -6.40 1.27
C HIS A 126 -14.61 -7.48 1.33
N LYS A 127 -14.40 -8.14 0.19
CA LYS A 127 -13.37 -9.15 0.03
C LYS A 127 -12.64 -8.99 -1.28
N LEU A 128 -11.31 -8.98 -1.21
CA LEU A 128 -10.45 -9.10 -2.39
C LEU A 128 -10.23 -10.57 -2.72
N ASN A 129 -10.52 -10.96 -3.96
CA ASN A 129 -10.29 -12.29 -4.47
C ASN A 129 -9.28 -12.24 -5.61
N PHE A 130 -8.06 -12.73 -5.37
CA PHE A 130 -6.99 -12.74 -6.35
C PHE A 130 -7.12 -13.95 -7.30
N ALA A 131 -6.93 -13.71 -8.59
CA ALA A 131 -6.82 -14.77 -9.56
C ALA A 131 -5.54 -15.59 -9.33
N ARG A 132 -5.53 -16.83 -9.83
CA ARG A 132 -4.33 -17.67 -9.79
C ARG A 132 -3.18 -17.02 -10.56
N GLY A 133 -1.96 -17.26 -10.08
CA GLY A 133 -0.74 -16.76 -10.69
C GLY A 133 -0.52 -17.25 -12.13
N GLY A 134 0.43 -16.61 -12.80
CA GLY A 134 0.95 -17.00 -14.11
C GLY A 134 2.46 -16.82 -14.18
N ASP A 135 3.07 -17.04 -15.35
CA ASP A 135 4.53 -16.98 -15.50
C ASP A 135 5.07 -15.55 -15.29
N TYR A 136 6.01 -15.40 -14.35
CA TYR A 136 6.61 -14.09 -14.03
C TYR A 136 8.15 -14.09 -14.00
N GLU A 137 8.81 -15.25 -13.93
CA GLU A 137 10.26 -15.35 -13.66
C GLU A 137 11.15 -14.58 -14.64
N ASN A 138 10.79 -14.53 -15.93
CA ASN A 138 11.55 -13.83 -16.97
C ASN A 138 10.87 -12.53 -17.43
N GLN A 139 9.82 -12.09 -16.74
CA GLN A 139 9.05 -10.92 -17.12
C GLN A 139 9.58 -9.66 -16.44
N ARG A 140 9.46 -8.52 -17.12
CA ARG A 140 9.68 -7.19 -16.51
C ARG A 140 8.39 -6.52 -16.08
N ARG A 141 7.25 -7.01 -16.58
CA ARG A 141 5.91 -6.54 -16.24
C ARG A 141 4.98 -7.71 -16.10
N VAL A 142 4.06 -7.62 -15.15
CA VAL A 142 3.00 -8.61 -14.93
C VAL A 142 1.70 -7.88 -14.60
N VAL A 143 0.58 -8.57 -14.83
CA VAL A 143 -0.72 -8.13 -14.36
C VAL A 143 -1.23 -9.14 -13.35
N VAL A 144 -1.46 -8.68 -12.13
CA VAL A 144 -2.10 -9.47 -11.07
C VAL A 144 -3.56 -9.08 -11.04
N ARG A 145 -4.44 -10.02 -11.35
CA ARG A 145 -5.89 -9.77 -11.41
C ARG A 145 -6.53 -10.09 -10.07
N ALA A 146 -7.49 -9.27 -9.67
CA ALA A 146 -8.33 -9.49 -8.51
C ALA A 146 -9.77 -9.03 -8.79
N GLN A 147 -10.67 -9.41 -7.89
CA GLN A 147 -12.03 -8.89 -7.83
C GLN A 147 -12.30 -8.38 -6.42
N LEU A 148 -12.83 -7.16 -6.32
CA LEU A 148 -13.45 -6.67 -5.08
C LEU A 148 -14.91 -7.13 -5.07
N ILE A 149 -15.24 -7.97 -4.10
CA ILE A 149 -16.56 -8.55 -3.91
C ILE A 149 -17.20 -7.88 -2.70
N GLU A 150 -18.46 -7.48 -2.84
CA GLU A 150 -19.29 -6.91 -1.77
C GLU A 150 -20.41 -7.89 -1.42
N GLU A 151 -20.55 -8.27 -0.14
CA GLU A 151 -21.62 -9.16 0.32
C GLU A 151 -23.00 -8.51 0.17
N GLY A 152 -23.89 -9.17 -0.57
CA GLY A 152 -25.27 -8.68 -0.81
C GLY A 152 -25.36 -7.41 -1.67
N GLY A 153 -24.24 -6.99 -2.26
CA GLY A 153 -24.09 -5.71 -2.94
C GLY A 153 -24.03 -5.80 -4.47
N ARG A 154 -23.23 -4.91 -5.05
CA ARG A 154 -23.07 -4.73 -6.50
C ARG A 154 -22.32 -5.91 -7.15
N PRO A 155 -22.35 -6.04 -8.49
CA PRO A 155 -21.47 -6.98 -9.19
C PRO A 155 -20.00 -6.79 -8.80
N PRO A 156 -19.18 -7.86 -8.73
CA PRO A 156 -17.77 -7.73 -8.37
C PRO A 156 -17.01 -6.75 -9.27
N ILE A 157 -16.23 -5.87 -8.65
CA ILE A 157 -15.40 -4.90 -9.36
C ILE A 157 -14.10 -5.58 -9.78
N ARG A 158 -13.80 -5.57 -11.08
CA ARG A 158 -12.57 -6.14 -11.65
C ARG A 158 -11.41 -5.18 -11.44
N LEU A 159 -10.32 -5.70 -10.89
CA LEU A 159 -9.09 -4.98 -10.59
C LEU A 159 -7.91 -5.68 -11.26
N ASP A 160 -7.19 -4.96 -12.11
CA ASP A 160 -5.97 -5.43 -12.75
C ASP A 160 -4.81 -4.57 -12.22
N PHE A 161 -3.98 -5.14 -11.34
CA PHE A 161 -2.80 -4.47 -10.81
C PHE A 161 -1.63 -4.68 -11.77
N HIS A 162 -1.07 -3.60 -12.29
CA HIS A 162 0.08 -3.64 -13.18
C HIS A 162 1.35 -3.41 -12.38
N LEU A 163 2.24 -4.40 -12.40
CA LEU A 163 3.51 -4.36 -11.69
C LEU A 163 4.68 -4.39 -12.66
N GLN A 164 5.79 -3.80 -12.25
CA GLN A 164 7.05 -3.86 -12.96
C GLN A 164 8.23 -4.08 -12.03
N ARG A 165 9.34 -4.52 -12.59
CA ARG A 165 10.64 -4.60 -11.91
C ARG A 165 11.75 -4.21 -12.87
N ARG A 166 12.84 -3.66 -12.32
CA ARG A 166 13.97 -3.16 -13.13
C ARG A 166 14.79 -4.29 -13.76
N ASN A 167 14.90 -5.42 -13.06
CA ASN A 167 15.61 -6.62 -13.49
C ASN A 167 15.03 -7.84 -12.73
N PRO A 168 15.38 -9.09 -13.09
CA PRO A 168 14.79 -10.29 -12.49
C PRO A 168 14.97 -10.45 -10.97
N THR A 169 15.97 -9.78 -10.38
CA THR A 169 16.25 -9.84 -8.93
C THR A 169 15.77 -8.61 -8.17
N ALA A 170 15.22 -7.61 -8.87
CA ALA A 170 14.64 -6.43 -8.25
C ALA A 170 13.21 -6.75 -7.78
N PRO A 171 12.76 -6.15 -6.67
CA PRO A 171 11.41 -6.33 -6.18
C PRO A 171 10.39 -5.86 -7.22
N TRP A 172 9.24 -6.53 -7.24
CA TRP A 172 8.08 -6.05 -7.99
C TRP A 172 7.50 -4.80 -7.34
N MET A 173 7.06 -3.85 -8.16
CA MET A 173 6.41 -2.63 -7.72
C MET A 173 5.19 -2.35 -8.59
N ALA A 174 4.05 -2.08 -7.96
CA ALA A 174 2.83 -1.68 -8.66
C ALA A 174 2.97 -0.25 -9.20
N PHE A 175 2.59 -0.02 -10.44
CA PHE A 175 2.67 1.30 -11.06
C PHE A 175 1.35 1.81 -11.64
N ASP A 176 0.37 0.91 -11.80
CA ASP A 176 -0.98 1.25 -12.26
C ASP A 176 -2.00 0.25 -11.70
N LEU A 177 -3.23 0.73 -11.56
CA LEU A 177 -4.41 -0.06 -11.25
C LEU A 177 -5.42 0.18 -12.37
N VAL A 178 -5.90 -0.88 -12.97
CA VAL A 178 -6.98 -0.83 -13.94
C VAL A 178 -8.24 -1.35 -13.26
N ALA A 179 -9.21 -0.47 -12.99
CA ALA A 179 -10.50 -0.82 -12.41
C ALA A 179 -11.57 -0.76 -13.50
N GLU A 180 -12.32 -1.85 -13.68
CA GLU A 180 -13.33 -1.98 -14.73
C GLU A 180 -12.85 -1.59 -16.14
N GLY A 181 -11.57 -1.86 -16.43
CA GLY A 181 -10.95 -1.55 -17.72
C GLY A 181 -10.45 -0.10 -17.86
N VAL A 182 -10.61 0.73 -16.83
CA VAL A 182 -10.08 2.11 -16.79
C VAL A 182 -8.79 2.15 -15.99
N SER A 183 -7.72 2.64 -16.61
CA SER A 183 -6.39 2.80 -15.99
C SER A 183 -6.34 4.08 -15.17
N MET A 184 -6.03 3.94 -13.87
CA MET A 184 -5.84 5.09 -12.97
C MET A 184 -4.69 5.97 -13.47
N LEU A 185 -3.58 5.38 -13.92
CA LEU A 185 -2.43 6.13 -14.41
C LEU A 185 -2.78 6.96 -15.66
N ASN A 186 -3.56 6.40 -16.60
CA ASN A 186 -3.97 7.12 -17.80
C ASN A 186 -4.94 8.26 -17.48
N THR A 187 -5.89 8.04 -16.56
CA THR A 187 -6.80 9.09 -16.08
C THR A 187 -6.00 10.22 -15.43
N GLN A 188 -5.10 9.90 -14.50
CA GLN A 188 -4.24 10.88 -13.86
C GLN A 188 -3.32 11.59 -14.86
N GLN A 189 -2.81 10.90 -15.88
CA GLN A 189 -2.06 11.53 -16.96
C GLN A 189 -2.94 12.56 -17.70
N ALA A 190 -4.18 12.23 -18.06
CA ALA A 190 -5.07 13.17 -18.74
C ALA A 190 -5.33 14.43 -17.89
N GLU A 191 -5.62 14.24 -16.60
CA GLU A 191 -5.79 15.33 -15.62
C GLU A 191 -4.54 16.20 -15.52
N MET A 192 -3.37 15.59 -15.31
CA MET A 192 -2.09 16.32 -15.17
C MET A 192 -1.75 17.08 -16.45
N GLN A 193 -1.96 16.48 -17.62
CA GLN A 193 -1.74 17.18 -18.88
C GLN A 193 -2.70 18.37 -19.05
N SER A 194 -3.94 18.27 -18.53
CA SER A 194 -4.88 19.39 -18.52
C SER A 194 -4.40 20.51 -17.60
N SER A 195 -4.03 20.17 -16.36
CA SER A 195 -3.51 21.14 -15.38
C SER A 195 -2.24 21.84 -15.88
N LEU A 196 -1.29 21.10 -16.47
CA LEU A 196 -0.06 21.69 -17.02
C LEU A 196 -0.32 22.70 -18.13
N ARG A 197 -1.35 22.49 -18.96
CA ARG A 197 -1.73 23.46 -20.01
C ARG A 197 -2.37 24.72 -19.44
N GLN A 198 -3.14 24.58 -18.36
CA GLN A 198 -3.91 25.67 -17.77
C GLN A 198 -3.09 26.49 -16.76
N ASN A 199 -2.31 25.80 -15.93
CA ASN A 199 -1.71 26.33 -14.71
C ASN A 199 -0.18 26.31 -14.73
N GLY A 200 0.44 25.71 -15.75
CA GLY A 200 1.88 25.45 -15.78
C GLY A 200 2.32 24.46 -14.70
N ILE A 201 3.63 24.28 -14.54
CA ILE A 201 4.19 23.33 -13.57
C ILE A 201 3.92 23.76 -12.12
N ASP A 202 4.18 25.02 -11.77
CA ASP A 202 4.03 25.50 -10.39
C ASP A 202 2.57 25.38 -9.92
N GLY A 203 1.62 25.76 -10.78
CA GLY A 203 0.20 25.59 -10.49
C GLY A 203 -0.25 24.13 -10.45
N THR A 204 0.38 23.23 -11.22
CA THR A 204 0.12 21.79 -11.15
C THR A 204 0.64 21.19 -9.84
N ILE A 205 1.83 21.58 -9.40
CA ILE A 205 2.38 21.18 -8.10
C ILE A 205 1.47 21.69 -6.98
N GLN A 206 1.02 22.95 -7.05
CA GLN A 206 0.12 23.48 -6.04
C GLN A 206 -1.22 22.72 -6.01
N LEU A 207 -1.80 22.41 -7.17
CA LEU A 207 -3.02 21.60 -7.24
C LEU A 207 -2.84 20.23 -6.56
N LEU A 208 -1.73 19.54 -6.84
CA LEU A 208 -1.45 18.25 -6.19
C LEU A 208 -1.23 18.41 -4.69
N ARG A 209 -0.62 19.51 -4.25
CA ARG A 209 -0.41 19.81 -2.83
C ARG A 209 -1.74 20.03 -2.12
N ASP A 210 -2.67 20.75 -2.75
CA ASP A 210 -4.01 20.96 -2.21
C ASP A 210 -4.76 19.62 -2.09
N ARG A 211 -4.69 18.78 -3.13
CA ARG A 211 -5.26 17.42 -3.10
C ARG A 211 -4.60 16.52 -2.05
N ALA A 212 -3.29 16.63 -1.87
CA ALA A 212 -2.55 15.90 -0.85
C ALA A 212 -2.98 16.30 0.57
N ASN A 213 -3.42 17.54 0.78
CA ASN A 213 -3.85 18.05 2.08
C ASN A 213 -5.35 17.88 2.38
N VAL A 214 -6.11 17.24 1.48
CA VAL A 214 -7.54 16.95 1.72
C VAL A 214 -7.69 16.10 2.99
N GLU A 215 -8.61 16.51 3.86
CA GLU A 215 -8.87 15.81 5.12
C GLU A 215 -9.49 14.43 4.85
N ILE A 216 -9.01 13.41 5.57
CA ILE A 216 -9.60 12.07 5.52
C ILE A 216 -10.85 12.06 6.38
N ARG A 217 -11.97 11.62 5.81
CA ARG A 217 -13.28 11.59 6.47
C ARG A 217 -13.94 10.23 6.29
N LEU A 218 -14.49 9.68 7.37
CA LEU A 218 -15.14 8.37 7.35
C LEU A 218 -16.58 8.42 6.82
N ASP A 219 -17.17 9.60 6.76
CA ASP A 219 -18.52 9.86 6.25
C ASP A 219 -18.53 10.35 4.80
N GLU A 220 -17.36 10.40 4.15
CA GLU A 220 -17.24 10.76 2.74
C GLU A 220 -17.86 9.64 1.89
N ASP A 221 -18.79 9.96 1.00
CA ASP A 221 -19.30 9.02 0.00
C ASP A 221 -18.44 9.18 -1.25
N LEU A 222 -17.70 8.12 -1.61
CA LEU A 222 -16.79 8.11 -2.75
C LEU A 222 -17.34 7.19 -3.83
N ASP A 223 -17.49 7.71 -5.04
CA ASP A 223 -17.77 6.88 -6.21
C ASP A 223 -16.45 6.40 -6.84
N VAL A 224 -16.43 5.18 -7.36
CA VAL A 224 -15.34 4.67 -8.21
C VAL A 224 -15.12 5.61 -9.41
N SER A 225 -16.18 6.28 -9.87
CA SER A 225 -16.12 7.30 -10.91
C SER A 225 -15.26 8.52 -10.54
N ASP A 226 -15.12 8.84 -9.25
CA ASP A 226 -14.31 9.97 -8.77
C ASP A 226 -12.81 9.78 -8.99
N PHE A 227 -12.38 8.54 -9.24
CA PHE A 227 -10.97 8.19 -9.47
C PHE A 227 -10.67 7.78 -10.91
N THR A 228 -11.71 7.60 -11.75
CA THR A 228 -11.59 7.05 -13.10
C THR A 228 -11.91 8.05 -14.22
N ASN A 229 -12.54 9.18 -13.91
CA ASN A 229 -12.98 10.20 -14.88
C ASN A 229 -11.91 11.23 -15.28
#